data_AF-A0AAN4UDU7-F1
#
_entry.id   AF-A0AAN4UDU7-F1
#
_cell.length_a   1.000
_cell.length_b   1.000
_cell.length_c   1.000
_cell.angle_alpha   90.00
_cell.angle_beta   90.00
_cell.angle_gamma   90.00
#
_symmetry.space_group_name_H-M   'P 1'
#
loop_
_entity.id
_entity.type
_entity.pdbx_description
1 polymer ?
#
loop_
_entity_poly.entity_id
_entity_poly.type
_entity_poly.pdbx_seq_one_letter_code
_entity_poly.pdbx_strand_id
1 'polypeptide(L)'
;MYESSKRCFFAIFTRESPSAALELAKRIKILTESSARVGEAAQALECLPESIAKTISLVLEDKNVLVVMAGDAKADNKKYKTYFGKRAKMFPKELVEDLIGHLPDDVCPFAINSNVDVYLDRSLKRFDFVYLAGG
;
A
#
# COMPACT_ATOMS: atom_id res chain seq x y z
N MET A 1 -14.54 4.78 -2.58
CA MET A 1 -14.30 5.63 -3.76
C MET A 1 -12.91 6.18 -3.58
N TYR A 2 -11.97 5.74 -4.41
CA TYR A 2 -10.55 6.07 -4.30
C TYR A 2 -10.37 7.58 -4.50
N GLU A 3 -9.41 8.19 -3.81
CA GLU A 3 -9.20 9.63 -3.87
C GLU A 3 -7.74 9.90 -4.17
N SER A 4 -7.48 10.82 -5.11
CA SER A 4 -6.13 11.30 -5.36
C SER A 4 -5.74 12.24 -4.22
N SER A 5 -4.62 11.93 -3.59
CA SER A 5 -4.15 12.35 -2.27
C SER A 5 -4.52 13.79 -1.84
N LYS A 6 -5.33 13.91 -0.77
CA LYS A 6 -5.25 15.01 0.20
C LYS A 6 -5.45 14.47 1.62
N ARG A 7 -4.31 14.32 2.32
CA ARG A 7 -4.10 14.10 3.76
C ARG A 7 -4.67 12.81 4.37
N CYS A 8 -3.88 11.73 4.27
CA CYS A 8 -3.69 10.78 5.36
C CYS A 8 -2.21 10.86 5.74
N PHE A 9 -1.87 10.98 7.03
CA PHE A 9 -0.48 10.93 7.47
C PHE A 9 -0.02 9.48 7.43
N PHE A 10 0.70 9.15 6.37
CA PHE A 10 1.43 7.90 6.26
C PHE A 10 2.67 7.98 7.15
N ALA A 11 2.92 6.96 7.97
CA ALA A 11 4.29 6.66 8.36
C ALA A 11 4.99 6.00 7.16
N ILE A 12 5.08 6.70 6.02
CA ILE A 12 5.77 6.21 4.83
C ILE A 12 6.35 7.31 3.94
N PHE A 13 7.58 7.02 3.54
CA PHE A 13 8.65 7.70 2.79
C PHE A 13 8.27 8.35 1.47
N THR A 14 8.05 9.65 1.47
CA THR A 14 7.77 10.40 0.26
C THR A 14 8.94 10.40 -0.74
N ARG A 15 8.61 10.27 -2.03
CA ARG A 15 9.28 11.03 -3.08
C ARG A 15 8.51 12.34 -3.27
N GLU A 16 8.81 13.33 -2.45
CA GLU A 16 8.92 14.76 -2.78
C GLU A 16 9.62 15.47 -1.60
N SER A 17 10.82 16.00 -1.88
CA SER A 17 11.87 16.47 -0.95
C SER A 17 12.77 15.38 -0.32
N PRO A 18 14.11 15.50 -0.44
CA PRO A 18 15.07 14.65 0.27
C PRO A 18 14.91 14.68 1.79
N SER A 19 14.31 15.75 2.33
CA SER A 19 14.09 15.94 3.77
C SER A 19 12.97 15.06 4.32
N ALA A 20 11.86 14.87 3.60
CA ALA A 20 10.74 14.08 4.08
C ALA A 20 11.05 12.57 4.10
N ALA A 21 11.76 12.04 3.10
CA ALA A 21 12.26 10.66 3.12
C ALA A 21 13.19 10.39 4.34
N LEU A 22 14.04 11.36 4.71
CA LEU A 22 14.93 11.26 5.86
C LEU A 22 14.17 11.31 7.21
N GLU A 23 13.09 12.09 7.31
CA GLU A 23 12.26 12.12 8.52
C GLU A 23 11.40 10.86 8.68
N LEU A 24 11.04 10.22 7.57
CA LEU A 24 10.32 8.95 7.57
C LEU A 24 11.25 7.80 7.94
N ALA A 25 12.57 7.91 7.66
CA ALA A 25 13.62 6.95 8.04
C ALA A 25 13.57 6.61 9.53
N LYS A 26 13.29 7.65 10.32
CA LYS A 26 13.21 7.58 11.77
C LYS A 26 11.96 6.85 12.29
N ARG A 27 11.02 6.50 11.41
CA ARG A 27 9.74 5.85 11.76
C ARG A 27 9.68 4.38 11.31
N ILE A 28 10.73 3.84 10.71
CA ILE A 28 10.82 2.41 10.41
C ILE A 28 10.97 1.65 11.72
N LYS A 29 10.17 0.59 11.87
CA LYS A 29 10.32 -0.41 12.91
C LYS A 29 10.86 -1.68 12.27
N ILE A 30 12.02 -2.13 12.73
CA ILE A 30 12.59 -3.41 12.31
C ILE A 30 12.00 -4.49 13.20
N LEU A 31 11.28 -5.43 12.59
CA LEU A 31 10.64 -6.54 13.29
C LEU A 31 11.53 -7.77 13.20
N THR A 32 11.61 -8.52 14.29
CA THR A 32 12.29 -9.83 14.33
C THR A 32 11.35 -10.98 13.96
N GLU A 33 10.04 -10.73 14.01
CA GLU A 33 8.99 -11.67 13.69
C GLU A 33 8.47 -11.46 12.25
N SER A 34 7.79 -12.47 11.70
CA SER A 34 7.14 -12.33 10.38
C SER A 34 6.12 -11.20 10.39
N SER A 35 6.08 -10.42 9.31
CA SER A 35 5.06 -9.40 9.05
C SER A 35 4.42 -9.54 7.67
N ALA A 36 4.58 -10.71 7.03
CA ALA A 36 4.12 -10.98 5.67
C ALA A 36 2.59 -10.92 5.52
N ARG A 37 1.85 -11.04 6.63
CA ARG A 37 0.39 -10.93 6.65
C ARG A 37 -0.06 -9.91 7.68
N VAL A 38 -1.21 -9.31 7.41
CA VAL A 38 -1.87 -8.33 8.31
C VAL A 38 -1.93 -8.81 9.75
N GLY A 39 -2.34 -10.07 10.00
CA GLY A 39 -2.42 -10.60 11.36
C GLY A 39 -1.07 -10.75 12.06
N GLU A 40 -0.04 -11.17 11.30
CA GLU A 40 1.32 -11.35 11.82
C GLU A 40 1.95 -9.99 12.15
N ALA A 41 1.81 -9.02 11.24
CA ALA A 41 2.28 -7.64 11.46
C ALA A 41 1.56 -6.98 12.63
N ALA A 42 0.24 -7.16 12.76
CA ALA A 42 -0.54 -6.61 13.85
C ALA A 42 -0.11 -7.18 15.21
N GLN A 43 0.18 -8.47 15.26
CA GLN A 43 0.71 -9.12 16.46
C GLN A 43 2.10 -8.57 16.81
N ALA A 44 3.04 -8.54 15.86
CA ALA A 44 4.40 -8.06 16.08
C ALA A 44 4.47 -6.56 16.47
N LEU A 45 3.48 -5.77 16.06
CA LEU A 45 3.37 -4.34 16.38
C LEU A 45 2.43 -4.03 17.55
N GLU A 46 1.84 -5.06 18.15
CA GLU A 46 0.85 -4.96 19.24
C GLU A 46 -0.29 -3.97 18.91
N CYS A 47 -0.81 -4.04 17.67
CA CYS A 47 -1.87 -3.16 17.20
C CYS A 47 -3.06 -3.92 16.63
N LEU A 48 -4.14 -3.19 16.33
CA LEU A 48 -5.30 -3.79 15.69
C LEU A 48 -5.03 -4.08 14.20
N PRO A 49 -5.51 -5.21 13.64
CA PRO A 49 -5.32 -5.58 12.24
C PRO A 49 -5.73 -4.50 11.23
N GLU A 50 -6.79 -3.73 11.51
CA GLU A 50 -7.24 -2.64 10.65
C GLU A 50 -6.28 -1.45 10.60
N SER A 51 -5.37 -1.33 11.58
CA SER A 51 -4.31 -0.31 11.62
C SER A 51 -3.10 -0.70 10.75
N ILE A 52 -3.05 -1.95 10.26
CA ILE A 52 -2.09 -2.38 9.23
C ILE A 52 -2.70 -2.06 7.86
N ALA A 53 -2.03 -1.26 7.06
CA ALA A 53 -2.34 -1.07 5.66
C ALA A 53 -1.70 -2.16 4.80
N LYS A 54 -2.45 -2.66 3.84
CA LYS A 54 -1.98 -3.60 2.83
C LYS A 54 -1.98 -2.94 1.46
N THR A 55 -1.00 -3.33 0.65
CA THR A 55 -0.87 -2.91 -0.73
C THR A 55 -1.34 -4.02 -1.65
N ILE A 56 -2.21 -3.70 -2.61
CA ILE A 56 -2.66 -4.64 -3.63
C ILE A 56 -2.24 -4.10 -5.00
N SER A 57 -1.53 -4.94 -5.76
CA SER A 57 -1.08 -4.63 -7.11
C SER A 57 -2.11 -5.07 -8.14
N LEU A 58 -2.53 -4.13 -8.99
CA LEU A 58 -3.57 -4.30 -10.00
C LEU A 58 -3.11 -3.74 -11.35
N VAL A 59 -3.57 -4.37 -12.43
CA VAL A 59 -3.47 -3.85 -13.79
C VAL A 59 -4.76 -3.14 -14.15
N LEU A 60 -4.64 -1.92 -14.64
CA LEU A 60 -5.71 -1.18 -15.30
C LEU A 60 -5.32 -0.89 -16.75
N GLU A 61 -5.85 -1.70 -17.67
CA GLU A 61 -5.43 -1.67 -19.08
C GLU A 61 -3.92 -1.87 -19.21
N ASP A 62 -3.19 -0.81 -19.55
CA ASP A 62 -1.74 -0.77 -19.74
C ASP A 62 -1.02 -0.03 -18.60
N LYS A 63 -1.72 0.26 -17.50
CA LYS A 63 -1.18 0.94 -16.32
C LYS A 63 -1.05 0.00 -15.14
N ASN A 64 0.08 0.10 -14.46
CA ASN A 64 0.34 -0.57 -13.20
C ASN A 64 -0.21 0.28 -12.06
N VAL A 65 -1.02 -0.32 -11.20
CA VAL A 65 -1.71 0.39 -10.13
C VAL A 65 -1.48 -0.32 -8.81
N LEU A 66 -1.08 0.42 -7.77
CA LEU A 66 -1.13 -0.02 -6.39
C LEU A 66 -2.31 0.62 -5.69
N VAL A 67 -3.05 -0.19 -4.93
CA VAL A 67 -4.10 0.30 -4.04
C VAL A 67 -3.72 -0.03 -2.61
N VAL A 68 -3.55 1.02 -1.81
CA VAL A 68 -3.28 0.93 -0.37
C VAL A 68 -4.61 1.02 0.37
N MET A 69 -4.88 0.07 1.25
CA MET A 69 -6.12 -0.01 2.01
C MET A 69 -5.89 -0.54 3.42
N ALA A 70 -6.82 -0.30 4.34
CA ALA A 70 -6.75 -0.87 5.68
C ALA A 70 -6.78 -2.41 5.63
N GLY A 71 -6.22 -3.06 6.64
CA GLY A 71 -6.00 -4.51 6.66
C GLY A 71 -7.29 -5.31 6.61
N ASP A 72 -8.34 -4.78 7.24
CA ASP A 72 -9.72 -5.28 7.25
C ASP A 72 -10.51 -4.96 5.97
N ALA A 73 -10.06 -3.99 5.17
CA ALA A 73 -10.73 -3.60 3.95
C ALA A 73 -10.57 -4.66 2.86
N LYS A 74 -11.57 -4.84 2.01
CA LYS A 74 -11.51 -5.75 0.86
C LYS A 74 -11.61 -4.96 -0.43
N ALA A 75 -10.80 -5.35 -1.42
CA ALA A 75 -10.96 -4.83 -2.77
C ALA A 75 -12.36 -5.17 -3.29
N ASP A 76 -13.10 -4.14 -3.66
CA ASP A 76 -14.46 -4.27 -4.15
C ASP A 76 -14.44 -4.03 -5.66
N ASN A 77 -14.59 -5.11 -6.42
CA ASN A 77 -14.58 -5.08 -7.88
C ASN A 77 -15.69 -4.19 -8.46
N LYS A 78 -16.82 -4.01 -7.75
CA LYS A 78 -17.90 -3.12 -8.18
C LYS A 78 -17.46 -1.67 -7.99
N LYS A 79 -16.92 -1.30 -6.82
CA LYS A 79 -16.38 0.06 -6.58
C LYS A 79 -15.24 0.39 -7.53
N TYR A 80 -14.36 -0.58 -7.78
CA TYR A 80 -13.27 -0.44 -8.74
C TYR A 80 -13.80 -0.19 -10.14
N LYS A 81 -14.74 -1.01 -10.62
CA LYS A 81 -15.37 -0.82 -11.94
C LYS A 81 -16.13 0.50 -12.05
N THR A 82 -16.79 0.95 -10.98
CA THR A 82 -17.47 2.25 -10.97
C THR A 82 -16.49 3.41 -11.07
N TYR A 83 -15.34 3.32 -10.39
CA TYR A 83 -14.35 4.40 -10.39
C TYR A 83 -13.49 4.43 -11.65
N PHE A 84 -12.99 3.27 -12.08
CA PHE A 84 -12.07 3.14 -13.21
C PHE A 84 -12.78 2.77 -14.53
N GLY A 85 -14.10 2.58 -14.52
CA GLY A 85 -14.90 2.16 -15.69
C GLY A 85 -14.69 0.71 -16.13
N LYS A 86 -13.70 0.00 -15.59
CA LYS A 86 -13.29 -1.36 -16.01
C LYS A 86 -12.95 -2.28 -14.84
N ARG A 87 -12.92 -3.59 -15.09
CA ARG A 87 -12.53 -4.58 -14.06
C ARG A 87 -11.00 -4.57 -13.88
N ALA A 88 -10.55 -4.56 -12.63
CA ALA A 88 -9.15 -4.80 -12.30
C ALA A 88 -8.75 -6.24 -12.66
N LYS A 89 -7.49 -6.44 -13.02
CA LYS A 89 -6.84 -7.75 -12.99
C LYS A 89 -5.69 -7.71 -11.99
N MET A 90 -5.52 -8.74 -11.17
CA MET A 90 -4.29 -8.86 -10.36
C MET A 90 -3.12 -9.25 -11.25
N PHE A 91 -1.92 -8.78 -10.92
CA PHE A 91 -0.71 -9.28 -11.57
C PHE A 91 -0.50 -10.76 -11.26
N PRO A 92 0.06 -11.54 -12.21
CA PRO A 92 0.80 -12.75 -11.86
C PRO A 92 1.88 -12.39 -10.84
N LYS A 93 2.08 -13.24 -9.82
CA LYS A 93 3.06 -12.96 -8.76
C LYS A 93 4.47 -12.75 -9.33
N GLU A 94 4.83 -13.48 -10.38
CA GLU A 94 6.15 -13.37 -11.01
C GLU A 94 6.45 -11.99 -11.60
N LEU A 95 5.42 -11.22 -11.98
CA LEU A 95 5.60 -9.92 -12.62
C LEU A 95 5.63 -8.75 -11.63
N VAL A 96 5.35 -8.99 -10.34
CA VAL A 96 5.25 -7.91 -9.35
C VAL A 96 6.60 -7.22 -9.17
N GLU A 97 7.69 -7.97 -9.11
CA GLU A 97 9.03 -7.42 -8.93
C GLU A 97 9.44 -6.56 -10.13
N ASP A 98 9.31 -7.08 -11.35
CA ASP A 98 9.67 -6.35 -12.57
C ASP A 98 8.83 -5.08 -12.77
N LEU A 99 7.54 -5.13 -12.43
CA LEU A 99 6.61 -4.04 -12.70
C LEU A 99 6.55 -3.00 -11.59
N ILE A 100 6.72 -3.41 -10.34
CA ILE A 100 6.57 -2.55 -9.17
C ILE A 100 7.93 -2.18 -8.54
N GLY A 101 8.92 -3.06 -8.63
CA GLY A 101 10.24 -2.89 -8.01
C GLY A 101 10.35 -3.50 -6.61
N HIS A 102 9.38 -4.32 -6.17
CA HIS A 102 9.35 -4.97 -4.86
C HIS A 102 8.94 -6.44 -4.98
N LEU A 103 9.39 -7.27 -4.04
CA LEU A 103 8.99 -8.67 -3.98
C LEU A 103 7.48 -8.81 -3.74
N PRO A 104 6.86 -9.89 -4.25
CA PRO A 104 5.49 -10.23 -3.89
C PRO A 104 5.35 -10.36 -2.37
N ASP A 105 4.19 -9.94 -1.84
CA ASP A 105 3.84 -10.02 -0.41
C ASP A 105 4.58 -9.01 0.52
N ASP A 106 5.58 -8.25 0.03
CA ASP A 106 6.25 -7.16 0.77
C ASP A 106 6.29 -5.84 -0.04
N VAL A 107 5.16 -5.50 -0.65
CA VAL A 107 5.08 -4.34 -1.55
C VAL A 107 4.91 -3.04 -0.75
N CYS A 108 6.00 -2.29 -0.63
CA CYS A 108 5.97 -0.90 -0.19
C CYS A 108 5.43 -0.01 -1.34
N PRO A 109 4.45 0.87 -1.10
CA PRO A 109 3.94 1.80 -2.13
C PRO A 109 4.91 2.95 -2.47
N PHE A 110 6.16 2.87 -2.01
CA PHE A 110 7.20 3.88 -2.13
C PHE A 110 8.47 3.24 -2.68
N ALA A 111 9.36 4.07 -3.22
CA ALA A 111 10.53 3.58 -3.97
C ALA A 111 10.15 2.57 -5.07
N ILE A 112 8.98 2.75 -5.68
CA ILE A 112 8.45 1.92 -6.77
C ILE A 112 8.86 2.46 -8.15
N ASN A 113 8.70 1.62 -9.18
CA ASN A 113 8.93 2.02 -10.57
C ASN A 113 8.06 3.23 -10.98
N SER A 114 8.58 4.06 -11.87
CA SER A 114 7.96 5.36 -12.25
C SER A 114 6.64 5.25 -13.02
N ASN A 115 6.31 4.08 -13.55
CA ASN A 115 5.09 3.79 -14.32
C ASN A 115 3.97 3.20 -13.45
N VAL A 116 4.08 3.29 -12.13
CA VAL A 116 3.12 2.74 -11.17
C VAL A 116 2.33 3.86 -10.50
N ASP A 117 1.02 3.87 -10.70
CA ASP A 117 0.11 4.79 -10.03
C ASP A 117 -0.29 4.24 -8.65
N VAL A 118 -0.28 5.09 -7.61
CA VAL A 118 -0.69 4.69 -6.24
C VAL A 118 -2.00 5.36 -5.85
N TYR A 119 -2.97 4.57 -5.40
CA TYR A 119 -4.26 5.02 -4.90
C TYR A 119 -4.46 4.63 -3.44
N LEU A 120 -5.15 5.50 -2.71
CA LEU A 120 -5.48 5.29 -1.32
C LEU A 120 -6.97 5.02 -1.17
N ASP A 121 -7.32 3.93 -0.51
CA ASP A 121 -8.71 3.64 -0.19
C ASP A 121 -9.22 4.50 0.97
N ARG A 122 -10.51 4.85 0.93
CA ARG A 122 -11.15 5.64 1.98
C ARG A 122 -11.14 4.95 3.35
N SER A 123 -11.00 3.64 3.43
CA SER A 123 -10.85 2.90 4.69
C SER A 123 -9.71 3.43 5.56
N LEU A 124 -8.67 4.01 4.95
CA LEU A 124 -7.54 4.60 5.66
C LEU A 124 -7.88 5.91 6.39
N LYS A 125 -8.94 6.62 5.97
CA LYS A 125 -9.36 7.88 6.62
C LYS A 125 -9.88 7.69 8.05
N ARG A 126 -10.09 6.45 8.48
CA ARG A 126 -10.50 6.12 9.86
C ARG A 126 -9.36 6.28 10.86
N PHE A 127 -8.12 6.39 10.40
CA PHE A 127 -6.93 6.36 11.23
C PHE A 127 -6.09 7.63 11.04
N ASP A 128 -5.52 8.11 12.13
CA ASP A 128 -4.53 9.19 12.08
C ASP A 128 -3.19 8.70 11.52
N PHE A 129 -2.87 7.43 11.76
CA PHE A 129 -1.70 6.74 11.21
C PHE A 129 -2.00 5.25 10.99
N VAL A 130 -1.26 4.63 10.08
CA VAL A 130 -1.30 3.19 9.79
C VAL A 130 0.13 2.65 9.66
N TYR A 131 0.31 1.37 9.95
CA TYR A 131 1.53 0.62 9.67
C TYR A 131 1.44 -0.09 8.33
N LEU A 132 2.56 -0.43 7.72
CA LEU A 132 2.60 -0.98 6.37
C LEU A 132 3.96 -1.62 6.09
N ALA A 133 4.05 -2.32 4.97
CA ALA A 133 5.28 -2.93 4.48
C ALA A 133 6.40 -1.90 4.26
N GLY A 134 7.58 -2.16 4.81
CA GLY A 134 8.76 -1.33 4.62
C GLY A 134 9.46 -1.55 3.28
N GLY A 135 9.25 -2.72 2.66
CA GLY A 135 10.08 -3.24 1.57
C GLY A 135 11.41 -3.81 2.09
#